data_AF-A0A7Y5MKY1-F1
#
_entry.id   AF-A0A7Y5MKY1-F1
#
_cell.length_a   1.000
_cell.length_b   1.000
_cell.length_c   1.000
_cell.angle_alpha   90.00
_cell.angle_beta   90.00
_cell.angle_gamma   90.00
#
_symmetry.space_group_name_H-M   'P 1'
#
loop_
_entity.id
_entity.type
_entity.pdbx_description
1 polymer ?
#
loop_
_entity_poly.entity_id
_entity_poly.type
_entity_poly.pdbx_seq_one_letter_code
_entity_poly.pdbx_strand_id
1 'polypeptide(L)'
;MSGVALERPSEGLFSFVGGLKGKFWAHIERPDAYIRALRVATPLASQEWLWNDRRLLHRLDSLERFALWKGEEWRADKEVEETRRAFLKGLRETVGPRIKEMPDDGERRRVNQWLARLEARLGVVDPYCRPSRARLELTDACNLRCRMCPQSFWEWDRNYAEEWILERARSLYPWLLQLDYTSFGETLLAPLFKQALLEAPTHAHTVLISNGLLINDDWAQFLVENHLSELHVSIDAASRGAYQAMRGVDAFERVVENAKRLVGVKKRLGKSSPTLVFNFTLTRKNIDDLVPLIRLAAEIGFQRVHMNYLMVWIAENSEDSVFWIRDRACEAVDEADRVARELGVEYFHPPKLLREHEGVERFETFCPEAWEIIYLRSMGKVSVCCMSADEFVPPPEMSWEEVWDSPAYQAFRRRVNLPGDQAPPLCRNCFYGRDVQPGDPRFHFFSEALVEHLKDTPKHPYLTEPREAFSPAGL
;
A
#
# COMPACT_ATOMS: atom_id res chain seq x y z
N MET A 1 56.13 -2.33 24.00
CA MET A 1 56.56 -1.86 25.32
C MET A 1 55.38 -1.13 25.95
N SER A 2 55.00 -1.52 27.18
CA SER A 2 54.19 -0.80 28.19
C SER A 2 52.91 -0.08 27.70
N GLY A 3 51.68 -0.47 28.05
CA GLY A 3 51.22 -0.86 29.38
C GLY A 3 50.79 0.38 30.17
N VAL A 4 49.54 0.80 30.03
CA VAL A 4 48.79 1.56 31.05
C VAL A 4 47.37 1.00 31.07
N ALA A 5 47.04 0.32 32.16
CA ALA A 5 45.71 -0.13 32.48
C ALA A 5 44.84 1.08 32.85
N LEU A 6 43.71 1.25 32.18
CA LEU A 6 42.60 2.04 32.68
C LEU A 6 41.59 1.06 33.26
N GLU A 7 41.53 1.05 34.60
CA GLU A 7 40.57 0.28 35.39
C GLU A 7 39.14 0.55 34.89
N ARG A 8 38.38 -0.54 34.68
CA ARG A 8 36.95 -0.46 34.43
C ARG A 8 36.27 0.18 35.65
N PRO A 9 35.39 1.18 35.48
CA PRO A 9 34.56 1.63 36.58
C PRO A 9 33.69 0.45 37.04
N SER A 10 33.70 0.20 38.35
CA SER A 10 32.92 -0.83 39.04
C SER A 10 31.49 -0.96 38.52
N GLU A 11 31.08 -2.20 38.23
CA GLU A 11 29.76 -2.70 37.80
C GLU A 11 28.62 -2.49 38.84
N GLY A 12 28.73 -1.48 39.70
CA GLY A 12 27.89 -1.35 40.90
C GLY A 12 26.58 -0.57 40.75
N LEU A 13 26.39 0.25 39.71
CA LEU A 13 25.24 1.18 39.65
C LEU A 13 24.28 1.00 38.46
N PHE A 14 24.62 0.18 37.47
CA PHE A 14 23.72 -0.13 36.34
C PHE A 14 22.85 -1.38 36.55
N SER A 15 23.06 -2.16 37.61
CA SER A 15 22.39 -3.45 37.83
C SER A 15 21.02 -3.36 38.53
N PHE A 16 20.71 -2.25 39.21
CA PHE A 16 19.44 -2.15 39.95
C PHE A 16 18.25 -1.80 39.03
N VAL A 17 18.40 -0.82 38.14
CA VAL A 17 17.35 -0.43 37.19
C VAL A 17 17.21 -1.47 36.06
N GLY A 18 18.33 -2.06 35.62
CA GLY A 18 18.32 -3.19 34.69
C GLY A 18 17.67 -4.44 35.30
N GLY A 19 17.97 -4.73 36.58
CA GLY A 19 17.36 -5.83 37.33
C GLY A 19 15.88 -5.61 37.64
N LEU A 20 15.45 -4.39 37.94
CA LEU A 20 14.03 -4.03 38.13
C LEU A 20 13.24 -4.10 36.82
N LYS A 21 13.82 -3.62 35.71
CA LYS A 21 13.23 -3.80 34.38
C LYS A 21 13.11 -5.28 34.05
N GLY A 22 14.17 -6.07 34.23
CA GLY A 22 14.14 -7.52 34.00
C GLY A 22 13.09 -8.25 34.85
N LYS A 23 12.97 -7.89 36.14
CA LYS A 23 11.95 -8.46 37.05
C LYS A 23 10.53 -8.01 36.71
N PHE A 24 10.34 -6.77 36.28
CA PHE A 24 9.04 -6.29 35.81
C PHE A 24 8.61 -7.07 34.58
N TRP A 25 9.46 -7.14 33.54
CA TRP A 25 9.17 -7.88 32.31
C TRP A 25 8.91 -9.37 32.60
N ALA A 26 9.73 -10.02 33.42
CA ALA A 26 9.50 -11.41 33.85
C ALA A 26 8.20 -11.60 34.64
N HIS A 27 7.75 -10.58 35.38
CA HIS A 27 6.49 -10.66 36.13
C HIS A 27 5.26 -10.52 35.21
N ILE A 28 5.33 -9.65 34.21
CA ILE A 28 4.23 -9.44 33.26
C ILE A 28 4.15 -10.55 32.21
N GLU A 29 5.11 -11.48 32.12
CA GLU A 29 5.02 -12.69 31.28
C GLU A 29 3.87 -13.65 31.64
N ARG A 30 3.14 -13.36 32.73
CA ARG A 30 1.92 -14.08 33.10
C ARG A 30 0.69 -13.26 32.67
N PRO A 31 -0.30 -13.85 31.97
CA PRO A 31 -1.49 -13.14 31.49
C PRO A 31 -2.21 -12.31 32.56
N ASP A 32 -2.35 -12.85 33.78
CA ASP A 32 -3.01 -12.18 34.90
C ASP A 32 -2.25 -10.92 35.37
N ALA A 33 -0.92 -10.98 35.38
CA ALA A 33 -0.06 -9.86 35.73
C ALA A 33 -0.07 -8.78 34.64
N TYR A 34 -0.11 -9.19 33.38
CA TYR A 34 -0.26 -8.29 32.24
C TYR A 34 -1.61 -7.56 32.25
N ILE A 35 -2.72 -8.28 32.46
CA ILE A 35 -4.06 -7.70 32.61
C ILE A 35 -4.07 -6.66 33.72
N ARG A 36 -3.50 -6.96 34.90
CA ARG A 36 -3.40 -6.00 36.00
C ARG A 36 -2.60 -4.76 35.60
N ALA A 37 -1.47 -4.94 34.90
CA ALA A 37 -0.65 -3.83 34.44
C ALA A 37 -1.41 -2.92 33.45
N LEU A 38 -2.14 -3.50 32.49
CA LEU A 38 -2.99 -2.74 31.57
C LEU A 38 -4.10 -1.99 32.31
N ARG A 39 -4.82 -2.65 33.24
CA ARG A 39 -5.89 -2.01 34.02
C ARG A 39 -5.38 -0.83 34.85
N VAL A 40 -4.18 -0.93 35.42
CA VAL A 40 -3.53 0.18 36.14
C VAL A 40 -3.11 1.31 35.19
N ALA A 41 -2.70 0.97 33.97
CA ALA A 41 -2.29 1.94 32.97
C ALA A 41 -3.47 2.63 32.26
N THR A 42 -4.67 2.01 32.19
CA THR A 42 -5.83 2.58 31.48
C THR A 42 -6.20 3.99 31.97
N PRO A 43 -6.33 4.27 33.29
CA PRO A 43 -6.62 5.63 33.77
C PRO A 43 -5.51 6.63 33.48
N LEU A 44 -4.27 6.19 33.23
CA LEU A 44 -3.12 7.04 32.89
C LEU A 44 -3.09 7.36 31.39
N ALA A 45 -3.48 6.39 30.56
CA ALA A 45 -3.65 6.53 29.13
C ALA A 45 -4.82 7.46 28.75
N SER A 46 -5.78 7.65 29.65
CA SER A 46 -6.98 8.47 29.46
C SER A 46 -6.86 9.92 29.95
N GLN A 47 -5.65 10.43 30.20
CA GLN A 47 -5.46 11.72 30.88
C GLN A 47 -4.98 12.84 29.98
N GLU A 48 -5.39 14.06 30.33
CA GLU A 48 -4.99 15.30 29.66
C GLU A 48 -3.49 15.56 29.65
N TRP A 49 -2.73 15.03 30.62
CA TRP A 49 -1.26 15.22 30.63
C TRP A 49 -0.60 14.59 29.41
N LEU A 50 -1.14 13.47 28.88
CA LEU A 50 -0.56 12.76 27.74
C LEU A 50 -0.58 13.66 26.50
N TRP A 51 -1.66 14.41 26.31
CA TRP A 51 -1.80 15.40 25.24
C TRP A 51 -0.76 16.51 25.31
N ASN A 52 -0.43 16.95 26.53
CA ASN A 52 0.52 18.02 26.76
C ASN A 52 1.98 17.52 26.80
N ASP A 53 2.23 16.23 26.58
CA ASP A 53 3.59 15.67 26.51
C ASP A 53 4.26 16.11 25.20
N ARG A 54 5.42 16.78 25.31
CA ARG A 54 6.23 17.22 24.16
C ARG A 54 6.77 16.07 23.30
N ARG A 55 6.56 14.82 23.73
CA ARG A 55 6.90 13.57 23.03
C ARG A 55 5.66 12.69 22.88
N LEU A 56 4.48 13.29 22.68
CA LEU A 56 3.19 12.62 22.56
C LEU A 56 3.28 11.37 21.66
N LEU A 57 3.72 11.51 20.41
CA LEU A 57 3.81 10.38 19.48
C LEU A 57 4.67 9.23 20.02
N HIS A 58 5.85 9.53 20.57
CA HIS A 58 6.73 8.50 21.14
C HIS A 58 6.06 7.80 22.33
N ARG A 59 5.29 8.52 23.15
CA ARG A 59 4.52 7.93 24.25
C ARG A 59 3.42 7.02 23.72
N LEU A 60 2.67 7.47 22.72
CA LEU A 60 1.62 6.69 22.08
C LEU A 60 2.16 5.38 21.49
N ASP A 61 3.26 5.45 20.72
CA ASP A 61 3.93 4.27 20.18
C ASP A 61 4.39 3.30 21.28
N SER A 62 4.94 3.83 22.38
CA SER A 62 5.40 3.00 23.50
C SER A 62 4.23 2.29 24.20
N LEU A 63 3.11 2.99 24.40
CA LEU A 63 1.92 2.45 25.06
C LEU A 63 1.19 1.45 24.15
N GLU A 64 1.12 1.72 22.84
CA GLU A 64 0.58 0.78 21.86
C GLU A 64 1.42 -0.50 21.79
N ARG A 65 2.76 -0.39 21.69
CA ARG A 65 3.65 -1.57 21.72
C ARG A 65 3.50 -2.38 23.00
N PHE A 66 3.30 -1.71 24.14
CA PHE A 66 3.02 -2.38 25.41
C PHE A 66 1.68 -3.13 25.38
N ALA A 67 0.64 -2.52 24.81
CA ALA A 67 -0.66 -3.14 24.63
C ALA A 67 -0.61 -4.33 23.63
N LEU A 68 0.28 -4.30 22.65
CA LEU A 68 0.43 -5.36 21.65
C LEU A 68 1.52 -6.39 22.01
N TRP A 69 1.99 -6.38 23.26
CA TRP A 69 3.04 -7.27 23.70
C TRP A 69 2.58 -8.74 23.75
N LYS A 70 3.47 -9.67 23.34
CA LYS A 70 3.26 -11.13 23.21
C LYS A 70 2.13 -11.57 22.25
N GLY A 71 2.24 -11.14 20.99
CA GLY A 71 1.80 -11.87 19.79
C GLY A 71 0.39 -12.50 19.78
N GLU A 72 0.24 -13.61 19.05
CA GLU A 72 -1.05 -14.31 18.88
C GLU A 72 -1.46 -15.19 20.06
N GLU A 73 -0.49 -15.74 20.81
CA GLU A 73 -0.75 -16.63 21.95
C GLU A 73 -1.68 -15.97 22.99
N TRP A 74 -1.48 -14.68 23.26
CA TRP A 74 -2.29 -13.95 24.23
C TRP A 74 -3.55 -13.34 23.62
N ARG A 75 -3.63 -13.20 22.29
CA ARG A 75 -4.86 -12.77 21.60
C ARG A 75 -5.97 -13.82 21.71
N ALA A 76 -5.61 -15.10 21.88
CA ALA A 76 -6.57 -16.17 22.08
C ALA A 76 -7.24 -16.12 23.45
N ASP A 77 -6.62 -15.48 24.45
CA ASP A 77 -7.22 -15.26 25.76
C ASP A 77 -8.20 -14.08 25.70
N LYS A 78 -9.47 -14.38 25.98
CA LYS A 78 -10.57 -13.41 25.89
C LYS A 78 -10.42 -12.27 26.90
N GLU A 79 -9.97 -12.53 28.12
CA GLU A 79 -9.84 -11.49 29.14
C GLU A 79 -8.67 -10.55 28.83
N VAL A 80 -7.56 -11.11 28.32
CA VAL A 80 -6.43 -10.31 27.83
C VAL A 80 -6.87 -9.42 26.68
N GLU A 81 -7.56 -9.97 25.69
CA GLU A 81 -8.01 -9.22 24.52
C GLU A 81 -8.99 -8.10 24.87
N GLU A 82 -9.98 -8.38 25.73
CA GLU A 82 -10.93 -7.38 26.21
C GLU A 82 -10.22 -6.24 26.95
N THR A 83 -9.28 -6.58 27.84
CA THR A 83 -8.52 -5.58 28.61
C THR A 83 -7.64 -4.73 27.70
N ARG A 84 -6.97 -5.36 26.72
CA ARG A 84 -6.16 -4.65 25.71
C ARG A 84 -7.01 -3.69 24.88
N ARG A 85 -8.15 -4.16 24.37
CA ARG A 85 -9.07 -3.32 23.58
C ARG A 85 -9.58 -2.13 24.38
N ALA A 86 -9.91 -2.32 25.66
CA ALA A 86 -10.31 -1.22 26.54
C ALA A 86 -9.18 -0.19 26.73
N PHE A 87 -7.94 -0.65 26.93
CA PHE A 87 -6.77 0.23 27.04
C PHE A 87 -6.54 1.05 25.75
N LEU A 88 -6.52 0.38 24.60
CA LEU A 88 -6.37 1.01 23.29
C LEU A 88 -7.49 2.01 22.97
N LYS A 89 -8.73 1.70 23.38
CA LYS A 89 -9.85 2.62 23.27
C LYS A 89 -9.65 3.89 24.13
N GLY A 90 -9.11 3.76 25.34
CA GLY A 90 -8.78 4.90 26.19
C GLY A 90 -7.71 5.83 25.56
N LEU A 91 -6.69 5.25 24.90
CA LEU A 91 -5.71 6.04 24.14
C LEU A 91 -6.37 6.82 22.99
N ARG A 92 -7.23 6.14 22.22
CA ARG A 92 -8.01 6.76 21.14
C ARG A 92 -8.82 7.95 21.65
N GLU A 93 -9.57 7.78 22.74
CA GLU A 93 -10.46 8.81 23.30
C GLU A 93 -9.69 10.03 23.86
N THR A 94 -8.42 9.85 24.22
CA THR A 94 -7.57 10.94 24.73
C THR A 94 -7.06 11.85 23.62
N VAL A 95 -6.75 11.27 22.46
CA VAL A 95 -6.07 11.95 21.35
C VAL A 95 -7.05 12.36 20.26
N GLY A 96 -7.98 11.48 19.90
CA GLY A 96 -8.85 11.62 18.74
C GLY A 96 -9.65 12.93 18.69
N PRO A 97 -10.39 13.31 19.74
CA PRO A 97 -11.18 14.54 19.75
C PRO A 97 -10.34 15.82 19.55
N ARG A 98 -9.06 15.79 19.93
CA ARG A 98 -8.18 16.96 19.94
C ARG A 98 -7.29 17.06 18.70
N ILE A 99 -7.30 16.05 17.81
CA ILE A 99 -6.37 15.99 16.68
C ILE A 99 -6.47 17.21 15.75
N LYS A 100 -7.67 17.77 15.59
CA LYS A 100 -7.91 18.98 14.77
C LYS A 100 -7.36 20.25 15.43
N GLU A 101 -7.17 20.25 16.74
CA GLU A 101 -6.69 21.39 17.52
C GLU A 101 -5.16 21.42 17.63
N MET A 102 -4.46 20.43 17.06
CA MET A 102 -3.00 20.37 17.09
C MET A 102 -2.38 21.54 16.33
N PRO A 103 -1.53 22.35 17.00
CA PRO A 103 -0.94 23.52 16.38
C PRO A 103 0.19 23.16 15.40
N ASP A 104 0.90 22.06 15.63
CA ASP A 104 1.95 21.59 14.72
C ASP A 104 1.38 20.61 13.68
N ASP A 105 1.37 21.06 12.43
CA ASP A 105 0.89 20.29 11.28
C ASP A 105 1.64 18.96 11.07
N GLY A 106 2.94 18.94 11.34
CA GLY A 106 3.78 17.76 11.15
C GLY A 106 3.48 16.67 12.18
N GLU A 107 3.40 17.06 13.45
CA GLU A 107 2.99 16.21 14.56
C GLU A 107 1.55 15.74 14.37
N ARG A 108 0.63 16.64 13.95
CA ARG A 108 -0.76 16.29 13.63
C ARG A 108 -0.84 15.16 12.62
N ARG A 109 -0.10 15.23 11.50
CA ARG A 109 -0.11 14.17 10.48
C ARG A 109 0.43 12.84 11.01
N ARG A 110 1.48 12.86 11.84
CA ARG A 110 2.04 11.63 12.42
C ARG A 110 1.09 11.00 13.44
N VAL A 111 0.49 11.80 14.31
CA VAL A 111 -0.54 11.36 15.25
C VAL A 111 -1.76 10.85 14.51
N ASN A 112 -2.14 11.49 13.40
CA ASN A 112 -3.24 11.04 12.54
C ASN A 112 -2.98 9.67 11.92
N GLN A 113 -1.76 9.43 11.42
CA GLN A 113 -1.38 8.12 10.88
C GLN A 113 -1.38 7.03 11.97
N TRP A 114 -0.86 7.34 13.17
CA TRP A 114 -0.95 6.44 14.32
C TRP A 114 -2.41 6.13 14.67
N LEU A 115 -3.26 7.15 14.72
CA LEU A 115 -4.67 7.02 15.06
C LEU A 115 -5.43 6.21 14.01
N ALA A 116 -5.17 6.41 12.72
CA ALA A 116 -5.77 5.64 11.64
C ALA A 116 -5.49 4.13 11.78
N ARG A 117 -4.24 3.75 12.05
CA ARG A 117 -3.86 2.34 12.28
C ARG A 117 -4.51 1.77 13.53
N LEU A 118 -4.55 2.55 14.61
CA LEU A 118 -5.22 2.15 15.85
C LEU A 118 -6.72 1.92 15.63
N GLU A 119 -7.40 2.85 14.96
CA GLU A 119 -8.84 2.80 14.67
C GLU A 119 -9.19 1.66 13.71
N ALA A 120 -8.37 1.41 12.70
CA ALA A 120 -8.47 0.25 11.83
C ALA A 120 -8.36 -1.07 12.61
N ARG A 121 -7.38 -1.18 13.52
CA ARG A 121 -7.21 -2.36 14.38
C ARG A 121 -8.39 -2.58 15.32
N LEU A 122 -8.93 -1.50 15.86
CA LEU A 122 -10.11 -1.55 16.73
C LEU A 122 -11.41 -1.85 15.97
N GLY A 123 -11.42 -1.65 14.64
CA GLY A 123 -12.60 -1.80 13.79
C GLY A 123 -13.57 -0.63 13.95
N VAL A 124 -13.05 0.58 14.20
CA VAL A 124 -13.87 1.77 14.41
C VAL A 124 -14.53 2.19 13.11
N VAL A 125 -15.86 2.26 13.10
CA VAL A 125 -16.63 2.61 11.91
C VAL A 125 -16.65 4.11 11.66
N ASP A 126 -16.70 4.90 12.73
CA ASP A 126 -16.73 6.37 12.73
C ASP A 126 -15.43 6.91 13.36
N PRO A 127 -14.36 7.10 12.55
CA PRO A 127 -13.04 7.41 13.04
C PRO A 127 -12.84 8.91 13.32
N TYR A 128 -11.97 9.19 14.27
CA TYR A 128 -11.43 10.55 14.46
C TYR A 128 -10.33 10.85 13.45
N CYS A 129 -9.63 9.83 12.95
CA CYS A 129 -8.60 10.01 11.93
C CYS A 129 -9.18 10.63 10.65
N ARG A 130 -8.28 11.25 9.90
CA ARG A 130 -8.50 11.83 8.58
C ARG A 130 -7.62 11.11 7.56
N PRO A 131 -7.97 11.08 6.26
CA PRO A 131 -7.18 10.38 5.27
C PRO A 131 -5.77 10.96 5.24
N SER A 132 -4.79 10.07 5.38
CA SER A 132 -3.37 10.43 5.26
C SER A 132 -2.85 10.19 3.85
N ARG A 133 -3.64 9.54 2.99
CA ARG A 133 -3.30 9.23 1.61
C ARG A 133 -4.49 9.62 0.73
N ALA A 134 -4.20 10.22 -0.41
CA ALA A 134 -5.21 10.42 -1.44
C ALA A 134 -4.71 9.89 -2.77
N ARG A 135 -5.62 9.29 -3.54
CA ARG A 135 -5.41 9.06 -4.97
C ARG A 135 -6.32 10.01 -5.74
N LEU A 136 -5.72 10.72 -6.70
CA LEU A 136 -6.39 11.69 -7.54
C LEU A 136 -6.28 11.25 -9.00
N GLU A 137 -7.35 10.65 -9.51
CA GLU A 137 -7.44 10.32 -10.92
C GLU A 137 -7.90 11.54 -11.70
N LEU A 138 -7.03 12.01 -12.61
CA LEU A 138 -7.31 13.17 -13.45
C LEU A 138 -7.89 12.80 -14.81
N THR A 139 -7.83 11.52 -15.18
CA THR A 139 -8.44 10.98 -16.39
C THR A 139 -8.51 9.46 -16.32
N ASP A 140 -9.55 8.87 -16.91
CA ASP A 140 -9.65 7.44 -17.20
C ASP A 140 -9.35 7.15 -18.68
N ALA A 141 -8.92 8.15 -19.45
CA ALA A 141 -8.44 7.96 -20.82
C ALA A 141 -7.01 7.41 -20.82
N CYS A 142 -6.76 6.42 -21.68
CA CYS A 142 -5.40 5.92 -21.94
C CYS A 142 -5.10 5.93 -23.45
N ASN A 143 -3.83 6.15 -23.82
CA ASN A 143 -3.34 6.04 -25.19
C ASN A 143 -2.90 4.61 -25.56
N LEU A 144 -3.07 3.64 -24.65
CA LEU A 144 -2.75 2.22 -24.85
C LEU A 144 -3.96 1.33 -24.59
N ARG A 145 -3.85 0.09 -25.11
CA ARG A 145 -4.77 -1.03 -24.95
C ARG A 145 -3.97 -2.29 -24.62
N CYS A 146 -3.25 -2.26 -23.50
CA CYS A 146 -2.41 -3.38 -23.06
C CYS A 146 -3.29 -4.62 -22.79
N ARG A 147 -2.81 -5.81 -23.16
CA ARG A 147 -3.63 -7.04 -23.16
C ARG A 147 -4.22 -7.40 -21.79
N MET A 148 -3.46 -7.15 -20.73
CA MET A 148 -3.85 -7.45 -19.35
C MET A 148 -4.73 -6.36 -18.71
N CYS A 149 -4.81 -5.17 -19.32
CA CYS A 149 -5.37 -3.99 -18.67
C CYS A 149 -6.88 -3.86 -18.95
N PRO A 150 -7.70 -3.54 -17.92
CA PRO A 150 -9.12 -3.25 -18.12
C PRO A 150 -9.46 -2.16 -19.15
N GLN A 151 -8.51 -1.28 -19.47
CA GLN A 151 -8.60 -0.35 -20.61
C GLN A 151 -8.92 -1.01 -21.96
N SER A 152 -8.66 -2.32 -22.09
CA SER A 152 -8.80 -3.06 -23.35
C SER A 152 -10.11 -3.82 -23.50
N PHE A 153 -10.84 -4.05 -22.41
CA PHE A 153 -12.02 -4.93 -22.40
C PHE A 153 -13.19 -4.41 -21.56
N TRP A 154 -13.03 -3.33 -20.79
CA TRP A 154 -14.16 -2.60 -20.22
C TRP A 154 -14.49 -1.36 -21.04
N GLU A 155 -15.72 -0.88 -20.85
CA GLU A 155 -16.15 0.41 -21.37
C GLU A 155 -15.62 1.52 -20.46
N TRP A 156 -15.01 2.53 -21.08
CA TRP A 156 -14.44 3.69 -20.40
C TRP A 156 -14.98 4.95 -21.06
N ASP A 157 -15.38 5.90 -20.24
CA ASP A 157 -15.93 7.17 -20.72
C ASP A 157 -14.83 8.09 -21.28
N ARG A 158 -13.57 7.89 -20.85
CA ARG A 158 -12.39 8.68 -21.27
C ARG A 158 -12.52 10.16 -20.92
N ASN A 159 -13.06 10.41 -19.75
CA ASN A 159 -13.23 11.70 -19.13
C ASN A 159 -11.91 12.31 -18.65
N TYR A 160 -11.94 13.62 -18.49
CA TYR A 160 -10.87 14.42 -17.90
C TYR A 160 -11.44 15.19 -16.73
N ALA A 161 -10.70 15.25 -15.63
CA ALA A 161 -11.09 16.01 -14.46
C ALA A 161 -11.22 17.49 -14.78
N GLU A 162 -12.22 18.12 -14.17
CA GLU A 162 -12.42 19.56 -14.17
C GLU A 162 -11.80 20.21 -12.91
N GLU A 163 -11.66 21.52 -12.91
CA GLU A 163 -10.97 22.29 -11.84
C GLU A 163 -11.55 22.03 -10.44
N TRP A 164 -12.88 21.86 -10.34
CA TRP A 164 -13.56 21.60 -9.06
C TRP A 164 -13.10 20.30 -8.38
N ILE A 165 -12.58 19.33 -9.15
CA ILE A 165 -11.96 18.11 -8.63
C ILE A 165 -10.65 18.44 -7.91
N LEU A 166 -9.83 19.34 -8.48
CA LEU A 166 -8.62 19.84 -7.82
C LEU A 166 -8.96 20.65 -6.57
N GLU A 167 -9.97 21.51 -6.63
CA GLU A 167 -10.45 22.26 -5.47
C GLU A 167 -10.82 21.34 -4.31
N ARG A 168 -11.54 20.24 -4.61
CA ARG A 168 -11.84 19.20 -3.62
C ARG A 168 -10.57 18.53 -3.12
N ALA A 169 -9.62 18.19 -3.98
CA ALA A 169 -8.34 17.59 -3.55
C ALA A 169 -7.53 18.51 -2.61
N ARG A 170 -7.49 19.82 -2.87
CA ARG A 170 -6.74 20.81 -2.06
C ARG A 170 -7.15 20.80 -0.60
N SER A 171 -8.44 20.61 -0.32
CA SER A 171 -8.96 20.58 1.04
C SER A 171 -8.40 19.41 1.88
N LEU A 172 -7.91 18.34 1.25
CA LEU A 172 -7.26 17.21 1.91
C LEU A 172 -5.78 17.48 2.26
N TYR A 173 -5.11 18.37 1.54
CA TYR A 173 -3.64 18.55 1.58
C TYR A 173 -3.04 18.73 2.98
N PRO A 174 -3.68 19.42 3.94
CA PRO A 174 -3.16 19.56 5.30
C PRO A 174 -2.96 18.23 6.04
N TRP A 175 -3.69 17.18 5.65
CA TRP A 175 -3.70 15.85 6.28
C TRP A 175 -2.82 14.83 5.56
N LEU A 176 -2.56 15.05 4.27
CA LEU A 176 -1.89 14.06 3.43
C LEU A 176 -0.41 13.91 3.79
N LEU A 177 0.01 12.65 3.87
CA LEU A 177 1.38 12.16 3.82
C LEU A 177 1.73 11.62 2.43
N GLN A 178 0.72 11.23 1.63
CA GLN A 178 0.92 10.77 0.25
C GLN A 178 -0.18 11.29 -0.68
N LEU A 179 0.20 11.71 -1.88
CA LEU A 179 -0.72 12.04 -2.97
C LEU A 179 -0.32 11.27 -4.23
N ASP A 180 -1.19 10.39 -4.70
CA ASP A 180 -0.95 9.50 -5.83
C ASP A 180 -1.81 9.93 -7.03
N TYR A 181 -1.18 10.19 -8.18
CA TYR A 181 -1.86 10.58 -9.42
C TYR A 181 -2.13 9.41 -10.35
N THR A 182 -1.91 8.18 -9.89
CA THR A 182 -2.17 6.97 -10.67
C THR A 182 -3.66 6.79 -10.92
N SER A 183 -4.01 6.40 -12.14
CA SER A 183 -5.37 6.11 -12.58
C SER A 183 -5.42 4.78 -13.34
N PHE A 184 -6.61 4.36 -13.75
CA PHE A 184 -6.73 3.35 -14.82
C PHE A 184 -6.38 3.91 -16.21
N GLY A 185 -6.29 5.25 -16.34
CA GLY A 185 -5.88 5.96 -17.55
C GLY A 185 -4.37 6.20 -17.66
N GLU A 186 -3.99 7.12 -18.55
CA GLU A 186 -2.64 7.68 -18.64
C GLU A 186 -2.68 9.14 -18.18
N THR A 187 -2.21 9.39 -16.96
CA THR A 187 -2.30 10.71 -16.32
C THR A 187 -1.57 11.81 -17.09
N LEU A 188 -0.54 11.50 -17.87
CA LEU A 188 0.13 12.49 -18.72
C LEU A 188 -0.74 13.02 -19.87
N LEU A 189 -1.91 12.42 -20.14
CA LEU A 189 -2.93 12.98 -21.03
C LEU A 189 -3.78 14.06 -20.36
N ALA A 190 -3.83 14.11 -19.02
CA ALA A 190 -4.75 14.98 -18.31
C ALA A 190 -4.29 16.45 -18.37
N PRO A 191 -5.13 17.38 -18.89
CA PRO A 191 -4.77 18.80 -18.99
C PRO A 191 -4.39 19.43 -17.64
N LEU A 192 -5.04 19.00 -16.57
CA LEU A 192 -4.85 19.55 -15.22
C LEU A 192 -3.65 18.94 -14.47
N PHE A 193 -2.95 17.93 -15.01
CA PHE A 193 -1.90 17.26 -14.25
C PHE A 193 -0.74 18.17 -13.87
N LYS A 194 -0.29 19.05 -14.78
CA LYS A 194 0.79 20.00 -14.46
C LYS A 194 0.42 20.91 -13.29
N GLN A 195 -0.79 21.45 -13.31
CA GLN A 195 -1.31 22.28 -12.23
C GLN A 195 -1.41 21.48 -10.93
N ALA A 196 -1.99 20.28 -10.97
CA ALA A 196 -2.14 19.43 -9.80
C ALA A 196 -0.81 19.07 -9.14
N LEU A 197 0.27 18.86 -9.92
CA LEU A 197 1.60 18.59 -9.39
C LEU A 197 2.27 19.83 -8.80
N LEU A 198 2.10 21.00 -9.43
CA LEU A 198 2.63 22.28 -8.93
C LEU A 198 2.00 22.70 -7.60
N GLU A 199 0.74 22.36 -7.39
CA GLU A 199 -0.01 22.69 -6.18
C GLU A 199 0.10 21.61 -5.09
N ALA A 200 0.76 20.49 -5.38
CA ALA A 200 0.90 19.38 -4.45
C ALA A 200 1.58 19.85 -3.14
N PRO A 201 1.11 19.39 -1.97
CA PRO A 201 1.73 19.76 -0.70
C PRO A 201 3.16 19.23 -0.63
N THR A 202 4.13 20.12 -0.43
CA THR A 202 5.57 19.80 -0.44
C THR A 202 6.00 18.83 0.65
N HIS A 203 5.19 18.68 1.71
CA HIS A 203 5.42 17.69 2.78
C HIS A 203 4.91 16.30 2.45
N ALA A 204 4.08 16.13 1.41
CA ALA A 204 3.52 14.85 1.02
C ALA A 204 4.41 14.15 -0.02
N HIS A 205 4.42 12.83 0.05
CA HIS A 205 5.06 11.97 -0.92
C HIS A 205 4.17 11.85 -2.17
N THR A 206 4.64 12.36 -3.31
CA THR A 206 3.91 12.38 -4.57
C THR A 206 4.31 11.23 -5.48
N VAL A 207 3.33 10.48 -5.99
CA VAL A 207 3.56 9.29 -6.82
C VAL A 207 2.84 9.42 -8.16
N LEU A 208 3.53 9.03 -9.24
CA LEU A 208 2.94 8.90 -10.57
C LEU A 208 3.34 7.55 -11.19
N ILE A 209 2.36 6.80 -11.68
CA ILE A 209 2.58 5.69 -12.63
C ILE A 209 2.19 6.16 -14.04
N SER A 210 3.09 5.98 -15.00
CA SER A 210 2.87 6.28 -16.42
C SER A 210 3.33 5.11 -17.29
N ASN A 211 2.76 4.95 -18.47
CA ASN A 211 3.27 4.04 -19.50
C ASN A 211 4.56 4.54 -20.17
N GLY A 212 4.96 5.78 -19.91
CA GLY A 212 6.24 6.34 -20.32
C GLY A 212 6.31 6.82 -21.77
N LEU A 213 5.30 6.59 -22.61
CA LEU A 213 5.36 6.93 -24.04
C LEU A 213 5.35 8.43 -24.31
N LEU A 214 4.67 9.20 -23.45
CA LEU A 214 4.53 10.65 -23.61
C LEU A 214 5.73 11.43 -23.06
N ILE A 215 6.70 10.77 -22.42
CA ILE A 215 7.83 11.44 -21.75
C ILE A 215 8.88 11.92 -22.78
N ASN A 216 8.59 13.06 -23.39
CA ASN A 216 9.51 13.87 -24.20
C ASN A 216 10.39 14.77 -23.30
N ASP A 217 11.17 15.67 -23.89
CA ASP A 217 12.06 16.58 -23.15
C ASP A 217 11.30 17.51 -22.19
N ASP A 218 10.16 18.06 -22.62
CA ASP A 218 9.34 18.95 -21.77
C ASP A 218 8.76 18.20 -20.57
N TRP A 219 8.24 17.00 -20.77
CA TRP A 219 7.73 16.17 -19.68
C TRP A 219 8.84 15.70 -18.77
N ALA A 220 9.98 15.23 -19.31
CA ALA A 220 11.11 14.80 -18.49
C ALA A 220 11.64 15.96 -17.63
N GLN A 221 11.78 17.16 -18.21
CA GLN A 221 12.15 18.38 -17.49
C GLN A 221 11.13 18.69 -16.39
N PHE A 222 9.84 18.77 -16.74
CA PHE A 222 8.77 19.11 -15.81
C PHE A 222 8.69 18.12 -14.63
N LEU A 223 8.72 16.81 -14.90
CA LEU A 223 8.59 15.78 -13.87
C LEU A 223 9.79 15.76 -12.90
N VAL A 224 10.99 16.14 -13.36
CA VAL A 224 12.21 16.16 -12.54
C VAL A 224 12.40 17.48 -11.79
N GLU A 225 11.97 18.61 -12.36
CA GLU A 225 12.11 19.92 -11.72
C GLU A 225 11.16 20.11 -10.55
N ASN A 226 9.95 19.56 -10.65
CA ASN A 226 8.85 19.79 -9.72
C ASN A 226 8.77 18.72 -8.62
N HIS A 227 7.83 18.91 -7.70
CA HIS A 227 7.66 18.07 -6.50
C HIS A 227 7.02 16.71 -6.84
N LEU A 228 7.71 15.88 -7.63
CA LEU A 228 7.43 14.46 -7.80
C LEU A 228 8.42 13.65 -6.97
N SER A 229 7.89 12.80 -6.08
CA SER A 229 8.73 11.97 -5.20
C SER A 229 9.10 10.66 -5.89
N GLU A 230 8.15 10.01 -6.57
CA GLU A 230 8.38 8.78 -7.34
C GLU A 230 7.70 8.81 -8.70
N LEU A 231 8.43 8.34 -9.72
CA LEU A 231 7.94 8.12 -11.07
C LEU A 231 8.12 6.65 -11.45
N HIS A 232 7.01 5.98 -11.67
CA HIS A 232 6.93 4.58 -12.07
C HIS A 232 6.65 4.50 -13.57
N VAL A 233 7.59 3.94 -14.32
CA VAL A 233 7.43 3.69 -15.77
C VAL A 233 7.05 2.24 -15.98
N SER A 234 5.85 2.01 -16.50
CA SER A 234 5.34 0.67 -16.80
C SER A 234 5.92 0.16 -18.11
N ILE A 235 6.67 -0.95 -18.07
CA ILE A 235 7.38 -1.48 -19.25
C ILE A 235 7.10 -2.96 -19.54
N ASP A 236 6.80 -3.78 -18.52
CA ASP A 236 6.32 -5.18 -18.64
C ASP A 236 7.15 -6.13 -19.55
N ALA A 237 8.36 -5.74 -19.97
CA ALA A 237 9.25 -6.50 -20.85
C ALA A 237 10.67 -5.90 -20.86
N ALA A 238 11.65 -6.70 -21.27
CA ALA A 238 13.04 -6.29 -21.51
C ALA A 238 13.46 -6.44 -22.99
N SER A 239 12.52 -6.78 -23.87
CA SER A 239 12.73 -6.90 -25.31
C SER A 239 11.55 -6.31 -26.10
N ARG A 240 11.82 -5.90 -27.35
CA ARG A 240 10.81 -5.36 -28.28
C ARG A 240 9.63 -6.31 -28.49
N GLY A 241 9.93 -7.59 -28.74
CA GLY A 241 8.92 -8.61 -29.00
C GLY A 241 8.00 -8.87 -27.80
N ALA A 242 8.59 -9.04 -26.61
CA ALA A 242 7.81 -9.20 -25.38
C ALA A 242 6.98 -7.95 -25.07
N TYR A 243 7.55 -6.76 -25.25
CA TYR A 243 6.83 -5.50 -25.04
C TYR A 243 5.62 -5.39 -25.97
N GLN A 244 5.78 -5.68 -27.27
CA GLN A 244 4.68 -5.65 -28.22
C GLN A 244 3.59 -6.66 -27.86
N ALA A 245 3.97 -7.87 -27.43
CA ALA A 245 3.03 -8.90 -27.00
C ALA A 245 2.21 -8.49 -25.76
N MET A 246 2.84 -7.78 -24.80
CA MET A 246 2.20 -7.38 -23.56
C MET A 246 1.40 -6.07 -23.68
N ARG A 247 1.99 -5.06 -24.34
CA ARG A 247 1.48 -3.68 -24.40
C ARG A 247 0.68 -3.39 -25.66
N GLY A 248 0.69 -4.29 -26.63
CA GLY A 248 -0.07 -4.19 -27.88
C GLY A 248 0.48 -3.19 -28.90
N VAL A 249 1.65 -2.60 -28.62
CA VAL A 249 2.29 -1.58 -29.46
C VAL A 249 3.78 -1.81 -29.58
N ASP A 250 4.34 -1.49 -30.74
CA ASP A 250 5.76 -1.60 -31.01
C ASP A 250 6.50 -0.30 -30.62
N ALA A 251 6.73 -0.14 -29.31
CA ALA A 251 7.26 1.11 -28.76
C ALA A 251 8.30 0.91 -27.64
N PHE A 252 8.88 -0.28 -27.52
CA PHE A 252 9.84 -0.61 -26.47
C PHE A 252 11.04 0.33 -26.48
N GLU A 253 11.66 0.51 -27.64
CA GLU A 253 12.83 1.38 -27.82
C GLU A 253 12.51 2.82 -27.46
N ARG A 254 11.28 3.29 -27.77
CA ARG A 254 10.84 4.63 -27.38
C ARG A 254 10.70 4.76 -25.86
N VAL A 255 10.14 3.77 -25.17
CA VAL A 255 10.06 3.80 -23.70
C VAL A 255 11.46 3.79 -23.08
N VAL A 256 12.37 2.96 -23.60
CA VAL A 256 13.77 2.89 -23.14
C VAL A 256 14.48 4.22 -23.36
N GLU A 257 14.29 4.87 -24.50
CA GLU A 257 14.86 6.19 -24.77
C GLU A 257 14.28 7.27 -23.84
N ASN A 258 12.97 7.22 -23.59
CA ASN A 258 12.31 8.11 -22.65
C ASN A 258 12.80 7.90 -21.20
N ALA A 259 13.09 6.65 -20.83
CA ALA A 259 13.70 6.31 -19.55
C ALA A 259 15.13 6.87 -19.43
N LYS A 260 15.95 6.72 -20.48
CA LYS A 260 17.30 7.33 -20.55
C LYS A 260 17.23 8.86 -20.45
N ARG A 261 16.24 9.47 -21.12
CA ARG A 261 15.98 10.91 -21.03
C ARG A 261 15.73 11.36 -19.59
N LEU A 262 14.85 10.69 -18.85
CA LEU A 262 14.59 11.01 -17.43
C LEU A 262 15.89 11.00 -16.60
N VAL A 263 16.71 9.95 -16.75
CA VAL A 263 18.01 9.86 -16.06
C VAL A 263 18.94 10.99 -16.48
N GLY A 264 19.00 11.31 -17.77
CA GLY A 264 19.79 12.42 -18.30
C GLY A 264 19.39 13.78 -17.71
N VAL A 265 18.08 14.05 -17.61
CA VAL A 265 17.54 15.26 -16.98
C VAL A 265 17.90 15.32 -15.50
N LYS A 266 17.69 14.22 -14.74
CA LYS A 266 18.07 14.15 -13.31
C LYS A 266 19.56 14.48 -13.10
N LYS A 267 20.44 13.90 -13.92
CA LYS A 267 21.88 14.15 -13.87
C LYS A 267 22.21 15.61 -14.19
N ARG A 268 21.63 16.16 -15.28
CA ARG A 268 21.85 17.55 -15.69
C ARG A 268 21.43 18.56 -14.63
N LEU A 269 20.30 18.31 -13.95
CA LEU A 269 19.76 19.19 -12.92
C LEU A 269 20.31 18.91 -11.51
N GLY A 270 21.16 17.87 -11.35
CA GLY A 270 21.68 17.47 -10.05
C GLY A 270 20.61 17.03 -9.05
N LYS A 271 19.49 16.46 -9.53
CA LYS A 271 18.33 16.08 -8.72
C LYS A 271 18.39 14.61 -8.30
N SER A 272 18.11 14.35 -7.03
CA SER A 272 17.91 12.98 -6.50
C SER A 272 16.48 12.47 -6.69
N SER A 273 15.48 13.36 -6.71
CA SER A 273 14.07 13.05 -6.98
C SER A 273 13.68 13.36 -8.45
N PRO A 274 12.59 12.77 -8.97
CA PRO A 274 11.85 11.64 -8.40
C PRO A 274 12.68 10.36 -8.41
N THR A 275 12.47 9.44 -7.47
CA THR A 275 12.97 8.07 -7.61
C THR A 275 12.34 7.44 -8.86
N LEU A 276 13.18 6.94 -9.76
CA LEU A 276 12.76 6.32 -11.01
C LEU A 276 12.60 4.82 -10.80
N VAL A 277 11.40 4.32 -11.04
CA VAL A 277 11.00 2.94 -10.80
C VAL A 277 10.52 2.32 -12.10
N PHE A 278 10.99 1.14 -12.45
CA PHE A 278 10.31 0.34 -13.47
C PHE A 278 9.21 -0.47 -12.80
N ASN A 279 8.00 -0.36 -13.31
CA ASN A 279 6.85 -1.13 -12.86
C ASN A 279 6.56 -2.27 -13.83
N PHE A 280 6.42 -3.48 -13.30
CA PHE A 280 6.39 -4.71 -14.07
C PHE A 280 5.29 -5.66 -13.58
N THR A 281 4.34 -5.96 -14.45
CA THR A 281 3.30 -6.96 -14.21
C THR A 281 3.81 -8.31 -14.68
N LEU A 282 4.14 -9.18 -13.73
CA LEU A 282 4.64 -10.52 -13.99
C LEU A 282 3.49 -11.44 -14.42
N THR A 283 3.69 -12.07 -15.56
CA THR A 283 2.81 -13.05 -16.19
C THR A 283 3.62 -14.29 -16.56
N ARG A 284 2.93 -15.38 -16.90
CA ARG A 284 3.56 -16.56 -17.49
C ARG A 284 4.29 -16.26 -18.81
N LYS A 285 3.85 -15.24 -19.56
CA LYS A 285 4.40 -14.90 -20.88
C LYS A 285 5.68 -14.07 -20.84
N ASN A 286 5.91 -13.31 -19.78
CA ASN A 286 7.05 -12.39 -19.65
C ASN A 286 7.94 -12.72 -18.44
N ILE A 287 7.76 -13.88 -17.80
CA ILE A 287 8.58 -14.27 -16.64
C ILE A 287 10.09 -14.24 -16.91
N ASP A 288 10.48 -14.61 -18.13
CA ASP A 288 11.89 -14.62 -18.54
C ASP A 288 12.46 -13.20 -18.77
N ASP A 289 11.61 -12.18 -18.84
CA ASP A 289 12.03 -10.77 -18.93
C ASP A 289 12.31 -10.14 -17.56
N LEU A 290 11.93 -10.77 -16.43
CA LEU A 290 12.07 -10.16 -15.11
C LEU A 290 13.53 -9.84 -14.75
N VAL A 291 14.42 -10.84 -14.87
CA VAL A 291 15.85 -10.66 -14.57
C VAL A 291 16.53 -9.73 -15.60
N PRO A 292 16.31 -9.89 -16.93
CA PRO A 292 16.76 -8.91 -17.91
C PRO A 292 16.29 -7.48 -17.63
N LEU A 293 15.07 -7.28 -17.14
CA LEU A 293 14.56 -5.95 -16.81
C LEU A 293 15.31 -5.32 -15.63
N ILE A 294 15.69 -6.10 -14.61
CA ILE A 294 16.53 -5.60 -13.51
C ILE A 294 17.90 -5.15 -14.03
N ARG A 295 18.49 -5.90 -14.98
CA ARG A 295 19.73 -5.51 -15.64
C ARG A 295 19.56 -4.22 -16.44
N LEU A 296 18.46 -4.10 -17.17
CA LEU A 296 18.11 -2.89 -17.93
C LEU A 296 17.92 -1.68 -17.00
N ALA A 297 17.29 -1.87 -15.84
CA ALA A 297 17.14 -0.82 -14.82
C ALA A 297 18.51 -0.30 -14.37
N ALA A 298 19.43 -1.21 -14.03
CA ALA A 298 20.79 -0.87 -13.64
C ALA A 298 21.55 -0.15 -14.76
N GLU A 299 21.46 -0.64 -16.00
CA GLU A 299 22.12 -0.05 -17.17
C GLU A 299 21.67 1.40 -17.43
N ILE A 300 20.36 1.63 -17.43
CA ILE A 300 19.79 2.95 -17.67
C ILE A 300 20.04 3.89 -16.48
N GLY A 301 20.08 3.34 -15.26
CA GLY A 301 20.21 4.10 -14.02
C GLY A 301 18.87 4.36 -13.34
N PHE A 302 17.90 3.46 -13.50
CA PHE A 302 16.69 3.40 -12.67
C PHE A 302 17.05 2.85 -11.28
N GLN A 303 16.50 3.43 -10.23
CA GLN A 303 16.88 3.10 -8.86
C GLN A 303 16.18 1.84 -8.36
N ARG A 304 14.98 1.55 -8.90
CA ARG A 304 14.09 0.52 -8.37
C ARG A 304 13.34 -0.23 -9.46
N VAL A 305 13.02 -1.48 -9.18
CA VAL A 305 12.04 -2.28 -9.92
C VAL A 305 10.93 -2.69 -8.95
N HIS A 306 9.69 -2.38 -9.31
CA HIS A 306 8.48 -2.90 -8.67
C HIS A 306 7.88 -3.96 -9.56
N MET A 307 7.71 -5.17 -9.03
CA MET A 307 6.98 -6.23 -9.69
C MET A 307 5.65 -6.45 -8.98
N ASN A 308 4.58 -6.70 -9.73
CA ASN A 308 3.30 -7.18 -9.22
C ASN A 308 2.89 -8.43 -10.01
N TYR A 309 2.17 -9.38 -9.40
CA TYR A 309 1.56 -10.47 -10.15
C TYR A 309 0.36 -9.96 -10.97
N LEU A 310 0.11 -10.61 -12.10
CA LEU A 310 -1.10 -10.38 -12.87
C LEU A 310 -2.35 -10.70 -12.06
N MET A 311 -3.25 -9.72 -11.94
CA MET A 311 -4.65 -9.99 -11.60
C MET A 311 -5.46 -10.24 -12.86
N VAL A 312 -6.14 -11.38 -12.91
CA VAL A 312 -6.92 -11.86 -14.05
C VAL A 312 -8.38 -11.43 -13.89
N TRP A 313 -8.75 -10.42 -14.68
CA TRP A 313 -10.08 -9.82 -14.71
C TRP A 313 -11.11 -10.59 -15.52
N ILE A 314 -10.66 -11.25 -16.60
CA ILE A 314 -11.52 -11.93 -17.57
C ILE A 314 -10.96 -13.32 -17.88
N ALA A 315 -11.85 -14.26 -18.22
CA ALA A 315 -11.50 -15.67 -18.40
C ALA A 315 -10.41 -15.90 -19.45
N GLU A 316 -10.41 -15.09 -20.51
CA GLU A 316 -9.49 -15.15 -21.65
C GLU A 316 -8.03 -14.91 -21.27
N ASN A 317 -7.78 -14.26 -20.14
CA ASN A 317 -6.44 -13.98 -19.62
C ASN A 317 -5.99 -14.98 -18.55
N SER A 318 -6.79 -16.00 -18.23
CA SER A 318 -6.51 -16.92 -17.11
C SER A 318 -5.20 -17.67 -17.25
N GLU A 319 -4.87 -18.13 -18.46
CA GLU A 319 -3.62 -18.84 -18.77
C GLU A 319 -2.36 -18.01 -18.55
N ASP A 320 -2.48 -16.68 -18.49
CA ASP A 320 -1.34 -15.76 -18.35
C ASP A 320 -0.91 -15.61 -16.88
N SER A 321 -1.70 -16.11 -15.92
CA SER A 321 -1.33 -16.04 -14.51
C SER A 321 -0.13 -16.94 -14.18
N VAL A 322 0.78 -16.41 -13.36
CA VAL A 322 1.90 -17.18 -12.81
C VAL A 322 1.47 -18.21 -11.75
N PHE A 323 0.21 -18.16 -11.31
CA PHE A 323 -0.38 -19.16 -10.45
C PHE A 323 -0.25 -20.59 -11.01
N TRP A 324 -0.25 -20.75 -12.34
CA TRP A 324 -0.11 -22.05 -13.00
C TRP A 324 1.34 -22.54 -13.09
N ILE A 325 2.31 -21.71 -12.69
CA ILE A 325 3.75 -21.99 -12.76
C ILE A 325 4.47 -21.52 -11.49
N ARG A 326 3.86 -21.75 -10.31
CA ARG A 326 4.30 -21.16 -9.03
C ARG A 326 5.76 -21.42 -8.68
N ASP A 327 6.24 -22.64 -8.90
CA ASP A 327 7.64 -23.00 -8.61
C ASP A 327 8.59 -22.14 -9.45
N ARG A 328 8.40 -22.13 -10.76
CA ARG A 328 9.17 -21.29 -11.69
C ARG A 328 9.05 -19.81 -11.36
N ALA A 329 7.87 -19.35 -10.96
CA ALA A 329 7.66 -17.97 -10.54
C ALA A 329 8.45 -17.63 -9.28
N CYS A 330 8.49 -18.51 -8.27
CA CYS A 330 9.32 -18.31 -7.08
C CYS A 330 10.81 -18.33 -7.43
N GLU A 331 11.26 -19.27 -8.26
CA GLU A 331 12.65 -19.34 -8.75
C GLU A 331 13.07 -18.05 -9.48
N ALA A 332 12.20 -17.52 -10.36
CA ALA A 332 12.47 -16.28 -11.08
C ALA A 332 12.56 -15.07 -10.13
N VAL A 333 11.73 -15.02 -9.10
CA VAL A 333 11.77 -13.97 -8.07
C VAL A 333 13.02 -14.09 -7.19
N ASP A 334 13.42 -15.30 -6.81
CA ASP A 334 14.66 -15.55 -6.05
C ASP A 334 15.91 -15.11 -6.84
N GLU A 335 15.95 -15.42 -8.13
CA GLU A 335 17.03 -14.98 -9.01
C GLU A 335 17.01 -13.46 -9.21
N ALA A 336 15.82 -12.87 -9.37
CA ALA A 336 15.64 -11.43 -9.45
C ALA A 336 16.14 -10.71 -8.18
N ASP A 337 15.80 -11.22 -6.98
CA ASP A 337 16.31 -10.73 -5.69
C ASP A 337 17.83 -10.74 -5.65
N ARG A 338 18.46 -11.82 -6.12
CA ARG A 338 19.92 -11.97 -6.15
C ARG A 338 20.56 -10.95 -7.08
N VAL A 339 20.07 -10.86 -8.32
CA VAL A 339 20.61 -9.97 -9.35
C VAL A 339 20.40 -8.50 -8.98
N ALA A 340 19.25 -8.15 -8.40
CA ALA A 340 18.99 -6.80 -7.92
C ALA A 340 19.98 -6.36 -6.84
N ARG A 341 20.25 -7.24 -5.86
CA ARG A 341 21.27 -7.02 -4.82
C ARG A 341 22.68 -6.85 -5.40
N GLU A 342 23.06 -7.67 -6.37
CA GLU A 342 24.37 -7.58 -7.05
C GLU A 342 24.56 -6.27 -7.82
N LEU A 343 23.48 -5.77 -8.42
CA LEU A 343 23.51 -4.55 -9.23
C LEU A 343 23.18 -3.27 -8.45
N GLY A 344 22.84 -3.39 -7.16
CA GLY A 344 22.44 -2.25 -6.33
C GLY A 344 21.12 -1.61 -6.76
N VAL A 345 20.21 -2.39 -7.36
CA VAL A 345 18.84 -1.96 -7.71
C VAL A 345 17.92 -2.38 -6.58
N GLU A 346 17.08 -1.46 -6.08
CA GLU A 346 16.03 -1.84 -5.13
C GLU A 346 14.96 -2.67 -5.86
N TYR A 347 14.63 -3.85 -5.35
CA TYR A 347 13.60 -4.71 -5.93
C TYR A 347 12.51 -4.99 -4.92
N PHE A 348 11.27 -4.69 -5.30
CA PHE A 348 10.09 -4.98 -4.49
C PHE A 348 9.14 -5.88 -5.27
N HIS A 349 8.59 -6.86 -4.58
CA HIS A 349 7.59 -7.79 -5.10
C HIS A 349 6.61 -8.21 -3.99
N PRO A 350 5.37 -8.63 -4.33
CA PRO A 350 4.46 -9.27 -3.37
C PRO A 350 5.08 -10.54 -2.79
N PRO A 351 4.59 -11.07 -1.66
CA PRO A 351 5.13 -12.32 -1.12
C PRO A 351 5.05 -13.47 -2.14
N LYS A 352 5.97 -14.43 -2.00
CA LYS A 352 6.16 -15.54 -2.96
C LYS A 352 4.95 -16.48 -2.92
N LEU A 353 4.68 -17.18 -4.03
CA LEU A 353 3.47 -18.00 -4.20
C LEU A 353 3.47 -19.29 -3.36
N LEU A 354 4.63 -19.72 -2.89
CA LEU A 354 4.80 -20.94 -2.12
C LEU A 354 5.12 -20.59 -0.66
N ARG A 355 4.42 -21.24 0.27
CA ARG A 355 4.50 -20.95 1.71
C ARG A 355 5.89 -21.22 2.28
N GLU A 356 6.60 -22.24 1.80
CA GLU A 356 8.00 -22.46 2.20
C GLU A 356 8.95 -21.32 1.76
N HIS A 357 8.56 -20.52 0.76
CA HIS A 357 9.27 -19.32 0.33
C HIS A 357 8.70 -18.04 0.97
N GLU A 358 7.62 -18.14 1.76
CA GLU A 358 7.12 -17.05 2.60
C GLU A 358 8.01 -16.95 3.84
N GLY A 359 8.88 -15.93 3.86
CA GLY A 359 9.52 -15.49 5.10
C GLY A 359 8.43 -15.15 6.12
N VAL A 360 8.41 -15.88 7.24
CA VAL A 360 7.33 -15.86 8.24
C VAL A 360 7.17 -14.48 8.90
N GLU A 361 6.10 -13.77 8.57
CA GLU A 361 5.13 -13.10 9.45
C GLU A 361 4.14 -12.37 8.54
N ARG A 362 2.84 -12.68 8.64
CA ARG A 362 1.83 -11.97 7.85
C ARG A 362 1.82 -10.49 8.25
N PHE A 363 1.55 -9.64 7.25
CA PHE A 363 1.06 -8.28 7.46
C PHE A 363 -0.08 -8.28 8.47
N GLU A 364 -0.29 -7.14 9.13
CA GLU A 364 -1.38 -6.96 10.09
C GLU A 364 -2.67 -7.65 9.61
N THR A 365 -3.37 -8.37 10.49
CA THR A 365 -4.54 -9.19 10.11
C THR A 365 -5.77 -8.36 9.72
N PHE A 366 -5.59 -7.08 9.41
CA PHE A 366 -6.61 -6.12 9.06
C PHE A 366 -6.10 -5.19 7.95
N CYS A 367 -6.99 -4.78 7.06
CA CYS A 367 -6.73 -3.76 6.05
C CYS A 367 -6.85 -2.36 6.67
N PRO A 368 -5.79 -1.51 6.61
CA PRO A 368 -5.85 -0.14 7.10
C PRO A 368 -6.40 0.86 6.08
N GLU A 369 -6.48 0.50 4.79
CA GLU A 369 -6.79 1.44 3.70
C GLU A 369 -8.10 2.20 3.94
N ALA A 370 -9.14 1.56 4.48
CA ALA A 370 -10.43 2.22 4.77
C ALA A 370 -10.37 3.34 5.85
N TRP A 371 -9.23 3.47 6.53
CA TRP A 371 -8.92 4.52 7.52
C TRP A 371 -7.78 5.44 7.08
N GLU A 372 -7.12 5.16 5.95
CA GLU A 372 -5.94 5.88 5.50
C GLU A 372 -6.11 6.55 4.14
N ILE A 373 -6.85 5.95 3.20
CA ILE A 373 -6.91 6.40 1.81
C ILE A 373 -8.31 6.87 1.38
N ILE A 374 -8.33 7.96 0.61
CA ILE A 374 -9.46 8.39 -0.19
C ILE A 374 -9.09 8.37 -1.67
N TYR A 375 -9.96 7.83 -2.52
CA TYR A 375 -9.79 7.91 -3.97
C TYR A 375 -10.82 8.87 -4.57
N LEU A 376 -10.34 9.96 -5.17
CA LEU A 376 -11.10 10.89 -5.99
C LEU A 376 -10.94 10.54 -7.48
N ARG A 377 -12.03 10.17 -8.15
CA ARG A 377 -12.09 9.89 -9.60
C ARG A 377 -12.19 11.17 -10.42
N SER A 378 -11.89 11.08 -11.71
CA SER A 378 -11.94 12.23 -12.65
C SER A 378 -13.32 12.87 -12.76
N MET A 379 -14.38 12.09 -12.55
CA MET A 379 -15.77 12.54 -12.55
C MET A 379 -16.33 12.84 -11.15
N GLY A 380 -15.46 12.91 -10.14
CA GLY A 380 -15.83 13.22 -8.76
C GLY A 380 -16.51 12.11 -7.98
N LYS A 381 -16.63 10.90 -8.58
CA LYS A 381 -16.89 9.68 -7.81
C LYS A 381 -15.79 9.50 -6.77
N VAL A 382 -16.18 9.03 -5.60
CA VAL A 382 -15.27 8.71 -4.50
C VAL A 382 -15.37 7.23 -4.17
N SER A 383 -14.23 6.62 -3.89
CA SER A 383 -14.17 5.24 -3.41
C SER A 383 -13.14 5.07 -2.29
N VAL A 384 -13.31 3.99 -1.52
CA VAL A 384 -12.49 3.65 -0.34
C VAL A 384 -11.19 2.92 -0.73
N CYS A 385 -11.11 2.41 -1.96
CA CYS A 385 -9.96 1.68 -2.48
C CYS A 385 -9.96 1.73 -4.02
N CYS A 386 -8.78 1.63 -4.65
CA CYS A 386 -8.63 1.57 -6.11
C CYS A 386 -9.37 0.43 -6.80
N MET A 387 -9.67 -0.63 -6.04
CA MET A 387 -10.36 -1.82 -6.53
C MET A 387 -11.83 -1.85 -6.13
N SER A 388 -12.31 -0.90 -5.33
CA SER A 388 -13.65 -0.94 -4.75
C SER A 388 -14.73 -0.66 -5.78
N ALA A 389 -15.73 -1.54 -5.86
CA ALA A 389 -16.97 -1.32 -6.61
C ALA A 389 -17.94 -0.37 -5.88
N ASP A 390 -17.73 -0.13 -4.58
CA ASP A 390 -18.52 0.79 -3.75
C ASP A 390 -18.10 2.24 -4.04
N GLU A 391 -18.27 2.69 -5.28
CA GLU A 391 -18.10 4.09 -5.67
C GLU A 391 -19.40 4.87 -5.45
N PHE A 392 -19.30 6.12 -5.02
CA PHE A 392 -20.46 7.00 -4.92
C PHE A 392 -20.10 8.42 -5.37
N VAL A 393 -21.10 9.15 -5.86
CA VAL A 393 -20.93 10.57 -6.21
C VAL A 393 -21.40 11.39 -5.01
N PRO A 394 -20.51 12.02 -4.23
CA PRO A 394 -20.92 12.93 -3.18
C PRO A 394 -21.52 14.21 -3.80
N PRO A 395 -22.51 14.83 -3.14
CA PRO A 395 -23.02 16.13 -3.55
C PRO A 395 -21.88 17.16 -3.71
N PRO A 396 -21.95 18.08 -4.68
CA PRO A 396 -20.92 19.10 -4.88
C PRO A 396 -20.57 19.89 -3.60
N GLU A 397 -21.59 20.22 -2.81
CA GLU A 397 -21.50 20.97 -1.55
C GLU A 397 -20.93 20.18 -0.37
N MET A 398 -20.83 18.85 -0.49
CA MET A 398 -20.33 18.00 0.58
C MET A 398 -18.81 18.17 0.71
N SER A 399 -18.35 18.55 1.90
CA SER A 399 -16.92 18.61 2.25
C SER A 399 -16.29 17.23 2.25
N TRP A 400 -14.97 17.15 2.11
CA TRP A 400 -14.28 15.86 2.15
C TRP A 400 -14.39 15.19 3.52
N GLU A 401 -14.51 15.97 4.61
CA GLU A 401 -14.77 15.43 5.95
C GLU A 401 -16.12 14.72 5.99
N GLU A 402 -17.17 15.33 5.45
CA GLU A 402 -18.49 14.71 5.37
C GLU A 402 -18.48 13.47 4.47
N VAL A 403 -17.70 13.48 3.38
CA VAL A 403 -17.48 12.30 2.54
C VAL A 403 -16.81 11.17 3.34
N TRP A 404 -15.76 11.49 4.10
CA TRP A 404 -14.99 10.53 4.91
C TRP A 404 -15.79 9.93 6.07
N ASP A 405 -16.66 10.74 6.66
CA ASP A 405 -17.53 10.38 7.77
C ASP A 405 -18.89 9.81 7.26
N SER A 406 -19.10 9.71 5.95
CA SER A 406 -20.36 9.32 5.32
C SER A 406 -20.80 7.86 5.61
N PRO A 407 -22.12 7.57 5.52
CA PRO A 407 -22.62 6.20 5.63
C PRO A 407 -21.98 5.21 4.66
N ALA A 408 -21.56 5.65 3.47
CA ALA A 408 -20.90 4.80 2.48
C ALA A 408 -19.53 4.31 2.99
N TYR A 409 -18.69 5.22 3.49
CA TYR A 409 -17.41 4.87 4.11
C TYR A 409 -17.60 3.97 5.33
N GLN A 410 -18.56 4.32 6.19
CA GLN A 410 -18.89 3.53 7.38
C GLN A 410 -19.35 2.11 7.02
N ALA A 411 -20.16 1.95 5.96
CA ALA A 411 -20.62 0.63 5.49
C ALA A 411 -19.47 -0.24 4.97
N PHE A 412 -18.46 0.36 4.33
CA PHE A 412 -17.26 -0.37 3.92
C PHE A 412 -16.40 -0.79 5.12
N ARG A 413 -16.14 0.12 6.06
CA ARG A 413 -15.36 -0.16 7.30
C ARG A 413 -15.95 -1.31 8.13
N ARG A 414 -17.28 -1.45 8.16
CA ARG A 414 -17.97 -2.57 8.83
C ARG A 414 -17.67 -3.94 8.21
N ARG A 415 -17.38 -3.99 6.91
CA ARG A 415 -17.29 -5.23 6.13
C ARG A 415 -15.85 -5.60 5.75
N VAL A 416 -14.98 -4.62 5.51
CA VAL A 416 -13.63 -4.82 4.92
C VAL A 416 -12.77 -5.87 5.62
N ASN A 417 -12.90 -5.98 6.95
CA ASN A 417 -12.11 -6.90 7.78
C ASN A 417 -12.92 -8.11 8.32
N LEU A 418 -14.14 -8.32 7.82
CA LEU A 418 -14.90 -9.54 8.12
C LEU A 418 -14.31 -10.75 7.37
N PRO A 419 -14.41 -11.97 7.92
CA PRO A 419 -13.83 -13.15 7.29
C PRO A 419 -14.67 -13.66 6.11
N GLY A 420 -13.99 -14.28 5.14
CA GLY A 420 -14.59 -15.02 4.04
C GLY A 420 -15.62 -14.21 3.25
N ASP A 421 -16.81 -14.81 3.02
CA ASP A 421 -17.86 -14.19 2.21
C ASP A 421 -18.54 -12.97 2.84
N GLN A 422 -18.24 -12.68 4.11
CA GLN A 422 -18.73 -11.47 4.77
C GLN A 422 -17.95 -10.22 4.36
N ALA A 423 -16.72 -10.38 3.84
CA ALA A 423 -15.96 -9.29 3.26
C ALA A 423 -16.56 -8.85 1.92
N PRO A 424 -16.38 -7.57 1.52
CA PRO A 424 -16.71 -7.13 0.16
C PRO A 424 -16.02 -8.05 -0.87
N PRO A 425 -16.68 -8.42 -1.98
CA PRO A 425 -16.16 -9.41 -2.93
C PRO A 425 -14.71 -9.17 -3.35
N LEU A 426 -14.34 -7.90 -3.58
CA LEU A 426 -13.01 -7.48 -4.00
C LEU A 426 -11.96 -7.61 -2.90
N CYS A 427 -12.37 -7.50 -1.63
CA CYS A 427 -11.50 -7.72 -0.47
C CYS A 427 -11.19 -9.21 -0.27
N ARG A 428 -12.07 -10.11 -0.74
CA ARG A 428 -11.86 -11.58 -0.67
C ARG A 428 -10.72 -12.08 -1.54
N ASN A 429 -10.19 -11.24 -2.43
CA ASN A 429 -9.12 -11.53 -3.38
C ASN A 429 -7.89 -10.64 -3.16
N CYS A 430 -7.93 -9.75 -2.17
CA CYS A 430 -6.93 -8.71 -1.98
C CYS A 430 -5.70 -9.21 -1.20
N PHE A 431 -4.52 -8.74 -1.59
CA PHE A 431 -3.27 -8.94 -0.85
C PHE A 431 -3.32 -8.43 0.60
N TYR A 432 -4.04 -7.34 0.87
CA TYR A 432 -4.26 -6.82 2.23
C TYR A 432 -5.39 -7.56 2.97
N GLY A 433 -6.12 -8.43 2.27
CA GLY A 433 -7.18 -9.24 2.84
C GLY A 433 -6.63 -10.32 3.77
N ARG A 434 -7.36 -10.61 4.85
CA ARG A 434 -6.93 -11.54 5.90
C ARG A 434 -6.79 -13.00 5.43
N ASP A 435 -7.57 -13.37 4.42
CA ASP A 435 -7.90 -14.78 4.11
C ASP A 435 -7.27 -15.31 2.82
N VAL A 436 -6.48 -14.50 2.12
CA VAL A 436 -5.85 -14.87 0.84
C VAL A 436 -4.34 -14.85 0.98
N GLN A 437 -3.68 -15.89 0.50
CA GLN A 437 -2.23 -15.93 0.34
C GLN A 437 -1.88 -15.86 -1.14
N PRO A 438 -0.67 -15.44 -1.53
CA PRO A 438 -0.26 -15.43 -2.92
C PRO A 438 -0.36 -16.80 -3.62
N GLY A 439 -0.32 -17.90 -2.87
CA GLY A 439 -0.57 -19.27 -3.36
C GLY A 439 -2.05 -19.66 -3.49
N ASP A 440 -2.99 -18.78 -3.13
CA ASP A 440 -4.42 -19.00 -3.30
C ASP A 440 -4.88 -18.46 -4.67
N PRO A 441 -5.69 -19.21 -5.45
CA PRO A 441 -6.19 -18.71 -6.73
C PRO A 441 -6.94 -17.38 -6.60
N ARG A 442 -7.62 -17.13 -5.49
CA ARG A 442 -8.30 -15.86 -5.21
C ARG A 442 -7.38 -14.64 -5.32
N PHE A 443 -6.09 -14.81 -5.07
CA PHE A 443 -5.10 -13.74 -5.22
C PHE A 443 -4.90 -13.31 -6.68
N HIS A 444 -5.04 -14.26 -7.61
CA HIS A 444 -4.72 -14.07 -9.02
C HIS A 444 -5.95 -13.87 -9.88
N PHE A 445 -7.11 -14.40 -9.49
CA PHE A 445 -8.30 -14.41 -10.33
C PHE A 445 -9.48 -13.72 -9.64
N PHE A 446 -10.16 -12.85 -10.38
CA PHE A 446 -11.55 -12.48 -10.03
C PHE A 446 -12.44 -13.72 -10.17
N SER A 447 -13.43 -13.86 -9.28
CA SER A 447 -14.20 -15.09 -9.09
C SER A 447 -14.80 -15.63 -10.39
N GLU A 448 -15.40 -14.76 -11.20
CA GLU A 448 -16.02 -15.13 -12.48
C GLU A 448 -15.00 -15.63 -13.50
N ALA A 449 -13.83 -14.97 -13.60
CA ALA A 449 -12.79 -15.35 -14.56
C ALA A 449 -12.27 -16.77 -14.31
N LEU A 450 -12.04 -17.14 -13.04
CA LEU A 450 -11.61 -18.49 -12.69
C LEU A 450 -12.72 -19.52 -12.90
N VAL A 451 -13.95 -19.22 -12.46
CA VAL A 451 -15.08 -20.14 -12.62
C VAL A 451 -15.33 -20.46 -14.09
N GLU A 452 -15.30 -19.44 -14.95
CA GLU A 452 -15.46 -19.63 -16.39
C GLU A 452 -14.32 -20.48 -16.98
N HIS A 453 -13.07 -20.16 -16.64
CA HIS A 453 -11.91 -20.92 -17.12
C HIS A 453 -11.95 -22.41 -16.72
N LEU A 454 -12.39 -22.71 -15.49
CA LEU A 454 -12.50 -24.09 -15.00
C LEU A 454 -13.62 -24.90 -15.65
N LYS A 455 -14.57 -24.28 -16.36
CA LYS A 455 -15.55 -25.03 -17.17
C LYS A 455 -14.86 -25.82 -18.27
N ASP A 456 -13.83 -25.21 -18.87
CA ASP A 456 -13.11 -25.78 -20.01
C ASP A 456 -11.87 -26.59 -19.57
N THR A 457 -11.27 -26.26 -18.41
CA THR A 457 -10.05 -26.91 -17.89
C THR A 457 -10.17 -27.33 -16.42
N PRO A 458 -10.95 -28.39 -16.09
CA PRO A 458 -11.36 -28.68 -14.72
C PRO A 458 -10.28 -29.33 -13.81
N LYS A 459 -9.09 -29.68 -14.32
CA LYS A 459 -8.05 -30.38 -13.54
C LYS A 459 -6.71 -29.66 -13.65
N HIS A 460 -6.23 -29.10 -12.53
CA HIS A 460 -4.88 -28.58 -12.39
C HIS A 460 -4.25 -29.06 -11.06
N PRO A 461 -2.97 -29.48 -11.03
CA PRO A 461 -2.30 -29.98 -9.82
C PRO A 461 -2.34 -29.02 -8.62
N TYR A 462 -2.42 -27.72 -8.88
CA TYR A 462 -2.48 -26.67 -7.85
C TYR A 462 -3.89 -26.36 -7.34
N LEU A 463 -4.91 -27.04 -7.85
CA LEU A 463 -6.29 -26.95 -7.35
C LEU A 463 -6.58 -28.21 -6.55
N THR A 464 -6.59 -28.07 -5.22
CA THR A 464 -6.79 -29.22 -4.32
C THR A 464 -8.23 -29.70 -4.27
N GLU A 465 -9.22 -28.83 -4.56
CA GLU A 465 -10.62 -29.23 -4.78
C GLU A 465 -11.31 -28.38 -5.85
N PRO A 466 -11.94 -28.99 -6.86
CA PRO A 466 -12.84 -28.28 -7.76
C PRO A 466 -14.22 -28.20 -7.11
N ARG A 467 -14.52 -27.11 -6.36
CA ARG A 467 -15.86 -26.47 -6.18
C ARG A 467 -16.14 -25.76 -4.84
N GLU A 468 -15.29 -25.79 -3.81
CA GLU A 468 -15.71 -25.26 -2.49
C GLU A 468 -15.23 -23.85 -2.09
N ALA A 469 -14.54 -23.08 -2.93
CA ALA A 469 -14.02 -21.76 -2.54
C ALA A 469 -14.68 -20.53 -3.21
N PHE A 470 -15.60 -20.72 -4.16
CA PHE A 470 -16.21 -19.61 -4.90
C PHE A 470 -17.71 -19.84 -5.06
N SER A 471 -18.49 -19.46 -4.05
CA SER A 471 -19.93 -19.30 -4.23
C SER A 471 -20.18 -18.08 -5.11
N PRO A 472 -20.93 -18.18 -6.23
CA PRO A 472 -21.35 -17.04 -7.04
C PRO A 472 -22.32 -16.10 -6.30
N ALA A 473 -22.74 -16.45 -5.09
CA ALA A 473 -23.72 -15.67 -4.33
C ALA A 473 -23.03 -14.46 -3.65
N GLY A 474 -23.01 -13.34 -4.34
CA GLY A 474 -22.69 -12.04 -3.72
C GLY A 474 -22.14 -11.02 -4.69
N LEU A 475 -22.94 -10.67 -5.71
CA LEU A 475 -22.88 -9.37 -6.37
C LEU A 475 -23.87 -8.43 -5.68
#